data_AF-A0A537LS03-F1
#
_entry.id   AF-A0A537LS03-F1
#
_cell.length_a   1.000
_cell.length_b   1.000
_cell.length_c   1.000
_cell.angle_alpha   90.00
_cell.angle_beta   90.00
_cell.angle_gamma   90.00
#
_symmetry.space_group_name_H-M   'P 1'
#
loop_
_entity.id
_entity.type
_entity.pdbx_description
1 polymer ?
#
loop_
_entity_poly.entity_id
_entity_poly.type
_entity_poly.pdbx_seq_one_letter_code
_entity_poly.pdbx_strand_id
1 'polypeptide(L)'
;VERFSHVMHIVSDVQGRLRGDLDAIDVLRACFPAGTVTGAPKVRAMEIIDGLEPVARGPYAGAVGYLGFSGNMDTAITIRTIVVAGNRAYVQAGAGIVADSVPEREYVETVNKAKALVRALERVNRANQGTP
;
A
#
# COMPACT_ATOMS: atom_id res chain seq x y z
N VAL A 1 -16.82 9.34 -6.69
CA VAL A 1 -16.52 7.96 -7.17
C VAL A 1 -15.55 8.09 -8.32
N GLU A 2 -14.36 7.54 -8.19
CA GLU A 2 -13.36 7.47 -9.26
C GLU A 2 -13.42 6.11 -9.95
N ARG A 3 -13.26 6.11 -11.27
CA ARG A 3 -13.30 4.89 -12.09
C ARG A 3 -11.90 4.58 -12.61
N PHE A 4 -11.41 3.40 -12.28
CA PHE A 4 -10.18 2.82 -12.81
C PHE A 4 -10.51 1.70 -13.79
N SER A 5 -9.50 1.17 -14.47
CA SER A 5 -9.66 0.19 -15.56
C SER A 5 -10.47 -1.06 -15.19
N HIS A 6 -10.46 -1.47 -13.92
CA HIS A 6 -11.16 -2.69 -13.46
C HIS A 6 -11.91 -2.53 -12.14
N VAL A 7 -11.86 -1.35 -11.51
CA VAL A 7 -12.47 -1.09 -10.17
C VAL A 7 -12.94 0.35 -10.07
N MET A 8 -13.90 0.60 -9.17
CA MET A 8 -14.30 1.95 -8.78
C MET A 8 -13.95 2.17 -7.32
N HIS A 9 -13.43 3.34 -6.97
CA HIS A 9 -13.14 3.72 -5.59
C HIS A 9 -14.05 4.86 -5.14
N ILE A 10 -14.51 4.78 -3.89
CA ILE A 10 -15.06 5.94 -3.20
C ILE A 10 -13.85 6.76 -2.75
N VAL A 11 -13.76 7.98 -3.27
CA VAL A 11 -12.64 8.89 -3.01
C VAL A 11 -13.20 10.16 -2.41
N SER A 12 -12.46 10.72 -1.45
CA SER A 12 -12.73 12.00 -0.83
C SER A 12 -11.40 12.73 -0.70
N ASP A 13 -11.37 13.98 -1.14
CA ASP A 13 -10.18 14.81 -1.07
C ASP A 13 -10.21 15.66 0.20
N VAL A 14 -9.13 15.60 0.97
CA VAL A 14 -8.93 16.41 2.17
C VAL A 14 -7.74 17.32 1.93
N GLN A 15 -7.94 18.63 2.08
CA GLN A 15 -6.92 19.65 1.88
C GLN A 15 -6.81 20.54 3.11
N GLY A 16 -5.62 21.11 3.33
CA GLY A 16 -5.35 22.04 4.41
C GLY A 16 -4.19 22.96 4.07
N ARG A 17 -4.08 24.08 4.78
CA ARG A 17 -2.94 24.99 4.67
C ARG A 17 -1.91 24.62 5.72
N LEU A 18 -0.68 24.35 5.27
CA LEU A 18 0.45 24.07 6.17
C LEU A 18 0.75 25.29 7.05
N ARG A 19 1.08 25.04 8.31
CA ARG A 19 1.52 26.07 9.26
C ARG A 19 2.89 26.60 8.83
N GLY A 20 3.16 27.89 9.03
CA GLY A 20 4.35 28.55 8.47
C GLY A 20 5.71 28.10 9.03
N ASP A 21 5.69 27.32 10.11
CA ASP A 21 6.84 26.74 10.81
C ASP A 21 7.03 25.23 10.53
N LEU A 22 6.25 24.65 9.60
CA LEU A 22 6.30 23.23 9.24
C LEU A 22 6.63 23.06 7.75
N ASP A 23 7.17 21.90 7.41
CA ASP A 23 7.49 21.52 6.03
C ASP A 23 6.78 20.23 5.55
N ALA A 24 7.10 19.79 4.33
CA ALA A 24 6.51 18.59 3.74
C ALA A 24 6.84 17.30 4.51
N ILE A 25 8.00 17.21 5.16
CA ILE A 25 8.38 16.06 5.97
C ILE A 25 7.54 16.01 7.25
N ASP A 26 7.23 17.16 7.85
CA ASP A 26 6.31 17.22 8.99
C ASP A 26 4.92 16.69 8.62
N VAL A 27 4.43 17.05 7.43
CA VAL A 27 3.16 16.52 6.89
C VAL A 27 3.23 15.01 6.71
N LEU A 28 4.29 14.50 6.07
CA LEU A 28 4.47 13.06 5.89
C LEU A 28 4.47 12.35 7.25
N ARG A 29 5.25 12.84 8.22
CA ARG A 29 5.36 12.27 9.56
C ARG A 29 4.01 12.25 10.29
N ALA A 30 3.21 13.30 10.17
CA ALA A 30 1.90 13.39 10.82
C ALA A 30 0.87 12.44 10.18
N CYS A 31 0.92 12.27 8.86
CA CYS A 31 -0.04 11.46 8.12
C CYS A 31 0.35 9.98 8.05
N PHE A 32 1.63 9.64 8.16
CA PHE A 32 2.16 8.30 8.01
C PHE A 32 1.91 7.39 9.23
N PRO A 33 1.73 6.08 9.04
CA PRO A 33 1.32 5.42 7.79
C PRO A 33 -0.15 5.73 7.47
N ALA A 34 -0.55 5.46 6.23
CA ALA A 34 -1.91 5.76 5.76
C ALA A 34 -2.99 4.97 6.53
N GLY A 35 -4.12 5.63 6.83
CA GLY A 35 -5.24 5.03 7.56
C GLY A 35 -5.87 3.83 6.83
N THR A 36 -5.87 3.84 5.49
CA THR A 36 -6.45 2.78 4.63
C THR A 36 -5.73 1.44 4.70
N VAL A 37 -4.48 1.42 5.16
CA VAL A 37 -3.64 0.22 5.28
C VAL A 37 -3.29 -0.13 6.73
N THR A 38 -3.82 0.65 7.67
CA THR A 38 -3.69 0.42 9.11
C THR A 38 -5.06 0.17 9.71
N GLY A 39 -5.79 1.23 10.05
CA GLY A 39 -7.15 1.17 10.58
C GLY A 39 -7.47 2.38 11.45
N ALA A 40 -8.56 2.29 12.21
CA ALA A 40 -9.00 3.32 13.13
C ALA A 40 -9.47 2.71 14.46
N PRO A 41 -9.01 3.22 15.63
CA PRO A 41 -7.96 4.22 15.82
C PRO A 41 -6.57 3.72 15.35
N LYS A 42 -5.78 4.60 14.69
CA LYS A 42 -4.54 4.21 13.97
C LYS A 42 -3.54 3.42 14.82
N VAL A 43 -3.19 3.95 16.01
CA VAL A 43 -2.21 3.31 16.89
C VAL A 43 -2.68 1.92 17.32
N ARG A 44 -3.94 1.80 17.76
CA ARG A 44 -4.50 0.52 18.19
C ARG A 44 -4.57 -0.50 17.06
N ALA A 45 -4.92 -0.06 15.85
CA ALA A 45 -4.91 -0.92 14.68
C ALA A 45 -3.50 -1.44 14.36
N MET A 46 -2.48 -0.58 14.45
CA MET A 46 -1.08 -0.98 14.24
C MET A 46 -0.59 -1.98 15.29
N GLU A 47 -0.96 -1.83 16.56
CA GLU A 47 -0.63 -2.81 17.62
C GLU A 47 -1.23 -4.19 17.34
N ILE A 48 -2.49 -4.23 16.88
CA ILE A 48 -3.16 -5.49 16.52
C ILE A 48 -2.48 -6.12 15.30
N ILE A 49 -2.16 -5.33 14.28
CA ILE A 49 -1.42 -5.78 13.10
C ILE A 49 -0.07 -6.38 13.50
N ASP A 50 0.69 -5.69 14.35
CA ASP A 50 2.00 -6.13 14.84
C ASP A 50 1.91 -7.44 15.64
N GLY A 51 0.84 -7.60 16.45
CA GLY A 51 0.59 -8.83 17.20
C GLY A 51 0.12 -10.02 16.35
N LEU A 52 -0.37 -9.79 15.13
CA LEU A 52 -0.91 -10.83 14.24
C LEU A 52 0.00 -11.17 13.07
N GLU A 53 0.75 -10.22 12.53
CA GLU A 53 1.62 -10.44 11.38
C GLU A 53 2.94 -11.07 11.82
N PRO A 54 3.40 -12.15 11.15
CA PRO A 54 4.58 -12.90 11.59
C PRO A 54 5.91 -12.18 11.27
N VAL A 55 5.88 -11.12 10.47
CA VAL A 55 7.06 -10.39 10.00
C VAL A 55 6.75 -8.90 9.88
N ALA A 56 7.78 -8.07 9.99
CA ALA A 56 7.65 -6.65 9.67
C ALA A 56 7.28 -6.45 8.20
N ARG A 57 6.40 -5.47 7.92
CA ARG A 57 5.89 -5.18 6.56
C ARG A 57 6.94 -4.68 5.57
N GLY A 58 8.09 -4.20 6.06
CA GLY A 58 9.12 -3.63 5.20
C GLY A 58 8.55 -2.51 4.33
N PRO A 59 8.75 -2.53 3.01
CA PRO A 59 8.17 -1.52 2.13
C PRO A 59 6.65 -1.56 2.04
N TYR A 60 5.94 -2.65 2.35
CA TYR A 60 4.48 -2.72 2.21
C TYR A 60 3.78 -1.74 3.16
N ALA A 61 2.75 -1.04 2.66
CA ALA A 61 2.00 -0.02 3.41
C ALA A 61 2.83 1.20 3.88
N GLY A 62 4.03 1.35 3.35
CA GLY A 62 4.87 2.53 3.45
C GLY A 62 4.54 3.61 2.41
N ALA A 63 5.55 4.41 2.04
CA ALA A 63 5.42 5.52 1.10
C ALA A 63 6.59 5.49 0.11
N VAL A 64 6.29 5.76 -1.17
CA VAL A 64 7.28 5.94 -2.24
C VAL A 64 6.94 7.21 -3.01
N GLY A 65 7.95 8.02 -3.31
CA GLY A 65 7.70 9.34 -3.91
C GLY A 65 8.95 10.18 -4.02
N TYR A 66 8.76 11.49 -4.10
CA TYR A 66 9.85 12.47 -4.18
C TYR A 66 9.66 13.63 -3.21
N LEU A 67 10.77 14.26 -2.84
CA LEU A 67 10.83 15.60 -2.26
C LEU A 67 11.69 16.48 -3.15
N GLY A 68 11.12 17.58 -3.62
CA GLY A 68 11.79 18.57 -4.45
C GLY A 68 12.45 19.66 -3.63
N PHE A 69 13.50 20.28 -4.17
CA PHE A 69 14.16 21.44 -3.55
C PHE A 69 13.27 22.67 -3.39
N SER A 70 12.14 22.72 -4.11
CA SER A 70 11.11 23.75 -3.97
C SER A 70 10.19 23.56 -2.75
N GLY A 71 10.38 22.49 -1.97
CA GLY A 71 9.50 22.10 -0.87
C GLY A 71 8.29 21.25 -1.28
N ASN A 72 8.14 20.97 -2.58
CA ASN A 72 7.06 20.10 -3.08
C ASN A 72 7.34 18.63 -2.75
N MET A 73 6.31 17.90 -2.37
CA MET A 73 6.36 16.47 -2.10
C MET A 73 5.13 15.78 -2.70
N ASP A 74 5.36 14.61 -3.29
CA ASP A 74 4.29 13.70 -3.69
C ASP A 74 4.70 12.27 -3.36
N THR A 75 3.78 11.50 -2.79
CA THR A 75 4.02 10.12 -2.35
C THR A 75 2.81 9.25 -2.62
N ALA A 76 3.05 8.04 -3.10
CA ALA A 76 2.06 6.98 -3.16
C ALA A 76 2.27 5.99 -2.01
N ILE A 77 1.16 5.42 -1.53
CA ILE A 77 1.20 4.27 -0.61
C ILE A 77 1.74 3.07 -1.39
N THR A 78 2.71 2.36 -0.83
CA THR A 78 3.33 1.16 -1.41
C THR A 78 2.43 -0.07 -1.27
N ILE A 79 1.30 -0.02 -1.98
CA ILE A 79 0.42 -1.15 -2.27
C ILE A 79 0.51 -1.48 -3.75
N ARG A 80 0.13 -2.71 -4.12
CA ARG A 80 0.31 -3.22 -5.49
C ARG A 80 1.76 -3.09 -5.97
N THR A 81 2.72 -3.35 -5.08
CA THR A 81 4.16 -3.26 -5.31
C THR A 81 4.79 -4.65 -5.23
N ILE A 82 5.78 -4.92 -6.09
CA ILE A 82 6.66 -6.10 -5.97
C ILE A 82 7.99 -5.60 -5.42
N VAL A 83 8.46 -6.20 -4.32
CA VAL A 83 9.80 -5.94 -3.77
C VAL A 83 10.71 -7.07 -4.20
N VAL A 84 11.81 -6.76 -4.88
CA VAL A 84 12.79 -7.75 -5.33
C VAL A 84 14.04 -7.63 -4.47
N ALA A 85 14.46 -8.73 -3.85
CA ALA A 85 15.70 -8.81 -3.09
C ALA A 85 16.45 -10.09 -3.48
N GLY A 86 17.62 -9.93 -4.09
CA GLY A 86 18.36 -11.05 -4.68
C GLY A 86 17.55 -11.77 -5.75
N ASN A 87 17.37 -13.08 -5.58
CA ASN A 87 16.59 -13.93 -6.50
C ASN A 87 15.13 -14.14 -6.06
N ARG A 88 14.63 -13.34 -5.11
CA ARG A 88 13.27 -13.45 -4.57
C ARG A 88 12.45 -12.20 -4.86
N ALA A 89 11.20 -12.42 -5.25
CA ALA A 89 10.19 -11.39 -5.39
C ALA A 89 9.12 -11.57 -4.30
N TYR A 90 8.80 -10.49 -3.61
CA TYR A 90 7.84 -10.45 -2.51
C TYR A 90 6.61 -9.65 -2.94
N VAL A 91 5.44 -10.22 -2.74
CA VAL A 91 4.14 -9.59 -2.98
C VAL A 91 3.32 -9.68 -1.71
N GLN A 92 2.87 -8.53 -1.21
CA GLN A 92 2.02 -8.45 -0.04
C GLN A 92 0.72 -7.74 -0.40
N ALA A 93 -0.39 -8.24 0.15
CA ALA A 93 -1.73 -7.71 -0.03
C ALA A 93 -2.54 -7.90 1.25
N GLY A 94 -3.52 -7.02 1.44
CA GLY A 94 -4.36 -6.99 2.64
C GLY A 94 -5.76 -6.48 2.32
N ALA A 95 -6.66 -6.66 3.28
CA ALA A 95 -8.04 -6.22 3.23
C ALA A 95 -8.39 -5.44 4.51
N GLY A 96 -9.33 -4.51 4.40
CA GLY A 96 -9.81 -3.75 5.54
C GLY A 96 -10.88 -4.55 6.26
N ILE A 97 -10.69 -4.84 7.54
CA ILE A 97 -11.63 -5.63 8.34
C ILE A 97 -12.58 -4.69 9.08
N VAL A 98 -13.88 -4.91 8.94
CA VAL A 98 -14.95 -4.24 9.68
C VAL A 98 -15.83 -5.29 10.38
N ALA A 99 -16.75 -4.84 11.24
CA ALA A 99 -17.61 -5.74 12.00
C ALA A 99 -18.42 -6.72 11.13
N ASP A 100 -18.82 -6.28 9.93
CA ASP A 100 -19.62 -7.07 8.99
C ASP A 100 -18.76 -7.86 7.96
N SER A 101 -17.43 -7.87 8.13
CA SER A 101 -16.54 -8.60 7.23
C SER A 101 -16.79 -10.11 7.31
N VAL A 102 -16.71 -10.76 6.15
CA VAL A 102 -16.80 -12.23 6.02
C VAL A 102 -15.41 -12.76 5.73
N PRO A 103 -14.79 -13.57 6.61
CA PRO A 103 -13.38 -13.97 6.49
C PRO A 103 -12.99 -14.51 5.12
N GLU A 104 -13.83 -15.35 4.52
CA GLU A 104 -13.58 -15.96 3.21
C GLU A 104 -13.57 -14.91 2.09
N ARG A 105 -14.43 -13.89 2.19
CA ARG A 105 -14.50 -12.80 1.20
C ARG A 105 -13.26 -11.91 1.29
N GLU A 106 -12.83 -11.59 2.50
CA GLU A 106 -11.63 -10.78 2.72
C GLU A 106 -10.37 -11.50 2.22
N TYR A 107 -10.27 -12.80 2.48
CA TYR A 107 -9.19 -13.63 1.94
C TYR A 107 -9.17 -13.59 0.41
N VAL A 108 -10.32 -13.84 -0.24
CA VAL A 108 -10.43 -13.78 -1.71
C VAL A 108 -10.06 -12.39 -2.24
N GLU A 109 -10.42 -11.31 -1.54
CA GLU A 109 -10.03 -9.96 -1.90
C GLU A 109 -8.50 -9.78 -1.88
N THR A 110 -7.80 -10.26 -0.83
CA THR A 110 -6.34 -10.18 -0.78
C THR A 110 -5.67 -10.95 -1.91
N VAL A 111 -6.17 -12.15 -2.23
CA VAL A 111 -5.70 -12.96 -3.37
C VAL A 111 -5.92 -12.21 -4.68
N ASN A 112 -7.10 -11.63 -4.89
CA ASN A 112 -7.39 -10.83 -6.08
C ASN A 112 -6.50 -9.58 -6.19
N LYS A 113 -6.15 -8.97 -5.06
CA LYS A 113 -5.22 -7.85 -4.99
C LYS A 113 -3.78 -8.27 -5.37
N ALA A 114 -3.33 -9.44 -4.96
CA ALA A 114 -2.02 -9.96 -5.30
C ALA A 114 -1.94 -10.50 -6.75
N LYS A 115 -3.02 -11.09 -7.27
CA LYS A 115 -3.07 -11.83 -8.53
C LYS A 115 -2.52 -11.08 -9.74
N ALA A 116 -2.76 -9.79 -9.84
CA ALA A 116 -2.25 -8.97 -10.96
C ALA A 116 -0.71 -8.92 -10.97
N LEU A 117 -0.09 -8.80 -9.79
CA LEU A 117 1.36 -8.75 -9.64
C LEU A 117 2.00 -10.11 -9.89
N VAL A 118 1.39 -11.18 -9.35
CA VAL A 118 1.84 -12.55 -9.58
C VAL A 118 1.82 -12.87 -11.08
N ARG A 119 0.75 -12.51 -11.80
CA ARG A 119 0.67 -12.67 -13.26
C ARG A 119 1.73 -11.87 -14.00
N ALA A 120 2.11 -10.69 -13.52
CA ALA A 120 3.18 -9.91 -14.12
C ALA A 120 4.53 -10.65 -14.00
N LEU A 121 4.83 -11.23 -12.82
CA LEU A 121 6.02 -12.05 -12.60
C LEU A 121 6.03 -13.31 -13.48
N GLU A 122 4.90 -14.02 -13.59
CA GLU A 122 4.78 -15.19 -14.45
C GLU A 122 5.08 -14.88 -15.92
N ARG A 123 4.62 -13.72 -16.43
CA ARG A 123 4.90 -13.28 -17.80
C ARG A 123 6.37 -13.01 -18.03
N VAL A 124 7.04 -12.33 -17.10
CA VAL A 124 8.49 -12.07 -17.17
C VAL A 124 9.27 -13.39 -17.14
N ASN A 125 8.90 -14.33 -16.28
CA ASN A 125 9.57 -15.62 -16.21
C ASN A 125 9.40 -16.45 -17.49
N ARG A 126 8.21 -16.44 -18.11
CA ARG A 126 8.00 -17.10 -19.41
C ARG A 126 8.81 -16.47 -20.53
N ALA A 127 8.91 -15.14 -20.56
CA ALA A 127 9.74 -14.45 -21.55
C ALA A 127 11.22 -14.83 -21.41
N ASN A 128 11.72 -14.94 -20.18
CA ASN A 128 13.11 -15.32 -19.91
C ASN A 128 13.42 -16.79 -20.28
N GLN A 129 12.42 -17.69 -20.23
CA GLN A 129 12.56 -19.09 -20.65
C GLN A 129 12.52 -19.28 -22.19
N GLY A 130 12.22 -18.23 -22.96
CA GLY A 130 12.16 -18.25 -24.43
C GLY A 130 13.36 -17.60 -25.12
N THR A 131 14.35 -17.13 -24.38
CA THR A 131 15.61 -16.60 -24.93
C THR A 131 16.66 -17.72 -24.90
N PRO A 132 17.24 -18.12 -26.05
CA PRO A 132 18.31 -19.11 -26.09
C PRO A 132 19.56 -18.66 -25.34
#